data_AF-A0A9J6GYA6-F1
#
_entry.id   AF-A0A9J6GYA6-F1
#
_cell.length_a   1.000
_cell.length_b   1.000
_cell.length_c   1.000
_cell.angle_alpha   90.00
_cell.angle_beta   90.00
_cell.angle_gamma   90.00
#
_symmetry.space_group_name_H-M   'P 1'
#
loop_
_entity.id
_entity.type
_entity.pdbx_description
1 polymer ?
#
loop_
_entity_poly.entity_id
_entity_poly.type
_entity_poly.pdbx_seq_one_letter_code
_entity_poly.pdbx_strand_id
1 'polypeptide(L)' 'MATVGHEQTPTGWLKRAPPATVADWILSEWSSVSTETASRSLKVTGISNCFDGATDDFLVA' A
#
# COMPACT_ATOMS: atom_id res chain seq x y z
N MET A 1 9.83 -18.58 -11.61
CA MET A 1 9.33 -18.10 -10.31
C MET A 1 10.54 -17.85 -9.44
N ALA A 2 10.89 -16.58 -9.19
CA ALA A 2 12.08 -16.25 -8.39
C ALA A 2 11.77 -16.55 -6.92
N THR A 3 12.40 -17.59 -6.38
CA THR A 3 12.45 -17.80 -4.93
C THR A 3 13.33 -16.70 -4.35
N VAL A 4 12.73 -15.59 -3.91
CA VAL A 4 13.46 -14.59 -3.13
C VAL A 4 13.86 -15.28 -1.83
N GLY A 5 15.12 -15.71 -1.75
CA GLY A 5 15.67 -16.36 -0.56
C GLY A 5 15.62 -15.34 0.56
N HIS A 6 14.70 -15.54 1.51
CA HIS A 6 14.61 -14.64 2.65
C HIS A 6 15.76 -14.96 3.60
N GLU A 7 16.61 -13.97 3.83
CA GLU A 7 17.66 -14.09 4.83
C GLU A 7 17.02 -14.37 6.20
N GLN A 8 17.57 -15.31 6.96
CA GLN A 8 17.16 -15.59 8.33
C GLN A 8 18.14 -14.96 9.32
N THR A 9 17.65 -14.56 10.49
CA THR A 9 18.51 -14.23 11.63
C THR A 9 19.26 -15.47 12.09
N PRO A 10 20.37 -15.33 12.85
CA PRO A 10 21.09 -16.47 13.42
C PRO A 10 20.21 -17.38 14.31
N THR A 11 19.08 -16.85 14.81
CA THR A 11 18.07 -17.57 15.60
C THR A 11 16.99 -18.25 14.75
N GLY A 12 17.09 -18.20 13.41
CA GLY A 12 16.16 -18.84 12.48
C GLY A 12 14.91 -18.02 12.12
N TRP A 13 14.82 -16.76 12.55
CA TRP A 13 13.68 -15.89 12.27
C TRP A 13 13.85 -15.22 10.92
N LEU A 14 12.75 -14.84 10.27
CA LEU A 14 12.83 -14.06 9.04
C LEU A 14 13.50 -12.71 9.33
N LYS A 15 14.55 -12.36 8.59
CA LYS A 15 15.18 -11.05 8.69
C LYS A 15 14.22 -10.01 8.11
N ARG A 16 14.08 -8.88 8.80
CA ARG A 16 13.26 -7.77 8.31
C ARG A 16 13.87 -7.24 7.01
N ALA A 17 13.04 -7.10 5.98
CA ALA A 17 13.43 -6.48 4.73
C ALA A 17 13.88 -5.02 4.96
N PRO A 18 14.89 -4.53 4.23
CA PRO A 18 15.26 -3.12 4.28
C PRO A 18 14.07 -2.21 3.92
N PRO A 19 13.97 -1.00 4.50
CA PRO A 19 12.88 -0.08 4.19
C PRO A 19 12.70 0.21 2.70
N ALA A 20 13.82 0.31 1.96
CA ALA A 20 13.80 0.52 0.51
C ALA A 20 13.12 -0.64 -0.24
N THR A 21 13.39 -1.89 0.18
CA THR A 21 12.75 -3.08 -0.40
C THR A 21 11.26 -3.11 -0.10
N VAL A 22 10.86 -2.74 1.12
CA VAL A 22 9.44 -2.65 1.49
C VAL A 22 8.74 -1.57 0.66
N ALA A 23 9.38 -0.41 0.46
CA ALA A 23 8.84 0.66 -0.37
C ALA A 23 8.66 0.23 -1.84
N ASP A 24 9.63 -0.52 -2.39
CA ASP A 24 9.54 -1.07 -3.73
C ASP A 24 8.37 -2.05 -3.89
N TRP A 25 8.19 -2.95 -2.92
CA TRP A 25 7.04 -3.86 -2.90
C TRP A 25 5.72 -3.10 -2.85
N ILE A 26 5.61 -2.11 -1.98
CA ILE A 26 4.42 -1.26 -1.90
C ILE A 26 4.18 -0.59 -3.26
N LEU A 27 5.19 0.04 -3.85
CA LEU A 27 5.06 0.72 -5.14
C LEU A 27 4.63 -0.25 -6.26
N SER A 28 5.25 -1.42 -6.33
CA SER A 28 4.94 -2.45 -7.32
C SER A 28 3.48 -2.92 -7.20
N GLU A 29 3.05 -3.25 -5.98
CA GLU A 29 1.67 -3.71 -5.73
C GLU A 29 0.66 -2.61 -6.05
N TRP A 30 0.88 -1.37 -5.58
CA TRP A 30 0.00 -0.25 -5.90
C TRP A 30 -0.04 0.08 -7.39
N SER A 31 1.06 -0.11 -8.12
CA SER A 31 1.08 0.08 -9.58
C SER A 31 0.28 -0.99 -10.33
N SER A 32 0.07 -2.16 -9.73
CA SER A 32 -0.78 -3.23 -10.29
C SER A 32 -2.27 -2.99 -10.06
N VAL A 33 -2.64 -2.14 -9.10
CA VAL A 33 -4.02 -1.81 -8.78
C VAL A 33 -4.57 -0.82 -9.81
N SER A 34 -5.74 -1.12 -10.37
CA SER A 34 -6.40 -0.18 -11.28
C SER A 34 -6.80 1.12 -10.57
N THR A 35 -6.66 2.25 -11.26
CA THR A 35 -7.03 3.57 -10.72
C THR A 35 -8.48 3.62 -10.24
N GLU A 36 -9.39 2.88 -10.89
CA GLU A 36 -10.79 2.75 -10.46
C GLU A 36 -10.91 2.08 -9.09
N THR A 37 -10.19 0.98 -8.87
CA THR A 37 -10.20 0.25 -7.59
C THR A 37 -9.61 1.11 -6.48
N ALA A 38 -8.49 1.79 -6.75
CA ALA A 38 -7.87 2.72 -5.82
C ALA A 38 -8.83 3.87 -5.47
N SER A 39 -9.43 4.52 -6.47
CA SER A 39 -10.37 5.63 -6.26
C SER A 39 -11.60 5.24 -5.45
N ARG A 40 -12.22 4.08 -5.75
CA ARG A 40 -13.37 3.58 -4.98
C ARG A 40 -12.99 3.26 -3.54
N SER A 41 -11.84 2.63 -3.34
CA SER A 41 -11.37 2.26 -2.00
C SER A 41 -11.09 3.49 -1.16
N LEU A 42 -10.42 4.49 -1.73
CA LEU A 42 -10.14 5.78 -1.08
C LEU A 42 -11.41 6.54 -0.72
N LYS A 43 -12.43 6.51 -1.59
CA LYS A 43 -13.74 7.10 -1.30
C LYS A 43 -14.45 6.40 -0.13
N VAL A 44 -14.43 5.06 -0.10
CA VAL A 44 -15.06 4.28 0.98
C VAL A 44 -14.36 4.50 2.33
N THR A 45 -13.04 4.67 2.32
CA THR A 45 -12.26 4.89 3.56
C THR A 45 -12.20 6.36 3.99
N GLY A 46 -12.84 7.28 3.26
CA GLY A 46 -12.79 8.71 3.54
C GLY A 46 -11.40 9.34 3.34
N ILE A 47 -10.51 8.65 2.62
CA ILE A 47 -9.18 9.18 2.28
C ILE A 47 -9.34 10.00 1.01
N SER A 48 -9.52 11.31 1.16
CA SER A 48 -9.62 12.22 0.02
C SER A 48 -8.24 12.39 -0.64
N ASN A 49 -8.16 12.18 -1.95
CA ASN A 49 -6.97 12.52 -2.74
C ASN A 49 -6.88 14.05 -3.00
N CYS A 50 -7.88 14.81 -2.58
CA CYS A 50 -7.79 16.26 -2.53
C CYS A 50 -6.94 16.65 -1.31
N PHE A 51 -5.66 16.91 -1.55
CA PHE A 51 -4.76 17.61 -0.62
C PHE A 51 -5.21 19.07 -0.30
N ASP A 52 -6.46 19.40 -0.59
CA ASP A 52 -7.11 20.70 -0.38
C ASP A 52 -7.80 20.79 1.00
N GLY A 53 -7.84 19.69 1.77
CA GLY A 53 -8.44 19.69 3.10
C GLY A 53 -9.98 19.68 3.11
N ALA A 54 -10.62 19.57 1.95
CA ALA A 54 -12.04 19.26 1.86
C ALA A 54 -12.24 17.76 2.14
N THR A 55 -12.68 17.45 3.37
CA THR A 55 -13.38 16.19 3.64
C THR A 55 -14.55 16.09 2.69
N ASP A 56 -14.75 14.94 2.04
CA ASP A 56 -15.94 14.67 1.22
C ASP A 56 -17.17 14.73 2.14
N ASP A 57 -17.87 15.86 2.17
CA ASP A 57 -19.16 16.00 2.84
C ASP A 57 -20.22 15.27 2.02
N PHE A 58 -20.17 13.94 2.02
CA PHE A 58 -21.27 13.10 1.54
C PHE A 58 -21.70 12.11 2.62
N LEU A 59 -22.32 12.67 3.66
CA LEU A 59 -23.37 12.01 4.43
C LEU A 59 -24.68 12.81 4.28
N VAL A 60 -25.41 12.55 3.19
CA VAL A 60 -26.84 12.85 3.00
C VAL A 60 -27.27 12.04 1.76
N ALA A 61 -28.30 11.20 1.74
CA ALA A 61 -29.32 10.77 2.69
C ALA A 61 -29.71 9.31 2.34
#